data_AF-A0A6V8H382-F1
#
_entry.id   AF-A0A6V8H382-F1
#
_cell.length_a   1.000
_cell.length_b   1.000
_cell.length_c   1.000
_cell.angle_alpha   90.00
_cell.angle_beta   90.00
_cell.angle_gamma   90.00
#
_symmetry.space_group_name_H-M   'P 1'
#
loop_
_entity.id
_entity.type
_entity.pdbx_description
1 polymer ?
#
loop_
_entity_poly.entity_id
_entity_poly.type
_entity_poly.pdbx_seq_one_letter_code
_entity_poly.pdbx_strand_id
1 'polypeptide(L)'
;MIFGRGTPSTVRLHPNDEWSEDELKEESKGWCQFVKEEWIPKTDLNEEMQQRQALIERWASADQNFRDSYHRRAPLRDSSLDYPPNLLPKYLAHQKRFICLAPVDREKHSENYKRLLKVLILLYNHENRSLDHPMAHYTNWDPCHIPAIIVDPSFTDTADDPSFSSYRNLLINYYLHPADFRAVSMTRAGTIVFPKVNLREFIVIDQESLNEGRLAVMNFKFNGQLENYALLRPIPMGKAMLHLYLEGWSVGEVLNGEESNWAARRWNKP
;
A
#
# COMPACT_ATOMS: atom_id res chain seq x y z
N MET A 1 -21.29 -10.81 -0.37
CA MET A 1 -21.18 -9.82 -1.46
C MET A 1 -20.29 -8.71 -0.97
N ILE A 2 -19.04 -8.74 -1.43
CA ILE A 2 -17.91 -7.94 -1.00
C ILE A 2 -17.51 -7.21 -2.28
N PHE A 3 -17.79 -5.90 -2.38
CA PHE A 3 -17.44 -5.03 -3.53
C PHE A 3 -17.22 -5.75 -4.88
N GLY A 4 -18.24 -6.46 -5.38
CA GLY A 4 -18.20 -7.18 -6.66
C GLY A 4 -18.39 -6.28 -7.88
N ARG A 5 -18.36 -4.96 -7.68
CA ARG A 5 -18.40 -3.93 -8.72
C ARG A 5 -17.47 -2.84 -8.23
N GLY A 6 -16.57 -2.38 -9.09
CA GLY A 6 -15.50 -1.43 -8.77
C GLY A 6 -15.98 -0.25 -7.92
N THR A 7 -15.02 0.34 -7.18
CA THR A 7 -15.21 1.53 -6.34
C THR A 7 -16.31 2.44 -6.89
N PRO A 8 -17.36 2.77 -6.10
CA PRO A 8 -18.45 3.63 -6.56
C PRO A 8 -17.88 4.89 -7.20
N SER A 9 -18.47 5.37 -8.30
CA SER A 9 -17.97 6.55 -9.05
C SER A 9 -17.88 7.84 -8.23
N THR A 10 -18.47 7.83 -7.03
CA THR A 10 -18.40 8.87 -6.01
C THR A 10 -17.10 8.83 -5.19
N VAL A 11 -16.49 7.66 -5.00
CA VAL A 11 -15.20 7.51 -4.30
C VAL A 11 -14.07 7.82 -5.28
N ARG A 12 -13.35 8.91 -5.03
CA ARG A 12 -12.28 9.40 -5.90
C ARG A 12 -11.02 9.69 -5.10
N LEU A 13 -9.87 9.38 -5.67
CA LEU A 13 -8.59 9.83 -5.14
C LEU A 13 -8.50 11.36 -5.24
N HIS A 14 -7.80 11.96 -4.30
CA HIS A 14 -7.55 13.41 -4.34
C HIS A 14 -6.74 13.77 -5.60
N PRO A 15 -7.07 14.85 -6.33
CA PRO A 15 -6.39 15.18 -7.58
C PRO A 15 -4.98 15.74 -7.36
N ASN A 16 -4.76 16.48 -6.27
CA ASN A 16 -3.48 17.16 -6.02
C ASN A 16 -2.53 16.25 -5.24
N ASP A 17 -1.25 16.52 -5.37
CA ASP A 17 -0.17 15.68 -4.87
C ASP A 17 0.88 16.45 -4.06
N GLU A 18 0.64 17.74 -3.82
CA GLU A 18 1.50 18.64 -3.05
C GLU A 18 0.74 19.18 -1.85
N TRP A 19 0.91 18.53 -0.70
CA TRP A 19 0.42 18.99 0.61
C TRP A 19 1.46 18.70 1.68
N SER A 20 1.61 19.66 2.58
CA SER A 20 2.28 19.47 3.86
C SER A 20 1.46 18.56 4.78
N GLU A 21 2.11 18.02 5.82
CA GLU A 21 1.39 17.23 6.82
C GLU A 21 0.31 18.04 7.54
N ASP A 22 0.52 19.34 7.74
CA ASP A 22 -0.43 20.20 8.45
C ASP A 22 -1.67 20.52 7.60
N GLU A 23 -1.49 20.72 6.30
CA GLU A 23 -2.62 20.82 5.35
C GLU A 23 -3.43 19.52 5.33
N LEU A 24 -2.76 18.37 5.32
CA LEU A 24 -3.42 17.07 5.35
C LEU A 24 -4.19 16.84 6.66
N LYS A 25 -3.64 17.28 7.81
CA LYS A 25 -4.35 17.24 9.11
C LYS A 25 -5.59 18.12 9.09
N GLU A 26 -5.46 19.35 8.57
CA GLU A 26 -6.58 20.29 8.49
C GLU A 26 -7.68 19.75 7.57
N GLU A 27 -7.33 19.28 6.37
CA GLU A 27 -8.29 18.74 5.40
C GLU A 27 -8.98 17.46 5.87
N SER A 28 -8.35 16.65 6.72
CA SER A 28 -8.91 15.40 7.22
C SER A 28 -9.63 15.51 8.57
N LYS A 29 -9.53 16.62 9.30
CA LYS A 29 -10.07 16.69 10.67
C LYS A 29 -11.58 16.48 10.73
N GLY A 30 -12.32 17.00 9.74
CA GLY A 30 -13.77 16.82 9.63
C GLY A 30 -14.15 15.35 9.44
N TRP A 31 -13.40 14.62 8.61
CA TRP A 31 -13.58 13.19 8.40
C TRP A 31 -13.30 12.39 9.68
N CYS A 32 -12.17 12.64 10.36
CA CYS A 32 -11.87 11.97 11.63
C CYS A 32 -12.94 12.23 12.70
N GLN A 33 -13.53 13.44 12.71
CA GLN A 33 -14.64 13.76 13.60
C GLN A 33 -15.92 12.99 13.26
N PHE A 34 -16.28 12.94 11.98
CA PHE A 34 -17.42 12.16 11.50
C PHE A 34 -17.29 10.68 11.86
N VAL A 35 -16.14 10.08 11.56
CA VAL A 35 -15.86 8.68 11.89
C VAL A 35 -15.96 8.44 13.40
N LYS A 36 -15.42 9.33 14.22
CA LYS A 36 -15.50 9.21 15.69
C LYS A 36 -16.93 9.25 16.22
N GLU A 37 -17.78 10.11 15.65
CA GLU A 37 -19.17 10.29 16.10
C GLU A 37 -20.09 9.17 15.61
N GLU A 38 -19.84 8.63 14.42
CA GLU A 38 -20.74 7.69 13.73
C GLU A 38 -20.30 6.22 13.85
N TRP A 39 -19.10 5.96 14.37
CA TRP A 39 -18.62 4.61 14.60
C TRP A 39 -19.35 3.91 15.75
N ILE A 40 -19.90 2.74 15.46
CA ILE A 40 -20.53 1.85 16.44
C ILE A 40 -19.70 0.56 16.51
N PRO A 41 -19.06 0.24 17.64
CA PRO A 41 -18.28 -1.00 17.78
C PRO A 41 -19.10 -2.24 17.41
N LYS A 42 -18.51 -3.16 16.65
CA LYS A 42 -19.12 -4.46 16.31
C LYS A 42 -18.26 -5.59 16.84
N THR A 43 -18.86 -6.76 17.02
CA THR A 43 -18.14 -7.97 17.42
C THR A 43 -17.64 -8.78 16.23
N ASP A 44 -18.29 -8.63 15.08
CA ASP A 44 -17.96 -9.33 13.85
C ASP A 44 -17.07 -8.48 12.93
N LEU A 45 -15.96 -9.06 12.45
CA LEU A 45 -14.97 -8.37 11.62
C LEU A 45 -15.52 -7.95 10.25
N ASN A 46 -16.43 -8.75 9.68
CA ASN A 46 -17.03 -8.43 8.39
C ASN A 46 -18.07 -7.30 8.54
N GLU A 47 -18.83 -7.25 9.64
CA GLU A 47 -19.68 -6.11 9.99
C GLU A 47 -18.85 -4.83 10.22
N GLU A 48 -17.70 -4.92 10.89
CA GLU A 48 -16.78 -3.78 11.04
C GLU A 48 -16.26 -3.28 9.69
N MET A 49 -15.88 -4.20 8.80
CA MET A 49 -15.42 -3.86 7.45
C MET A 49 -16.54 -3.18 6.64
N GLN A 50 -17.75 -3.73 6.66
CA GLN A 50 -18.91 -3.15 5.97
C GLN A 50 -19.25 -1.76 6.51
N GLN A 51 -19.17 -1.56 7.83
CA GLN A 51 -19.39 -0.25 8.43
C GLN A 51 -18.34 0.76 7.99
N ARG A 52 -17.04 0.39 7.97
CA ARG A 52 -15.97 1.28 7.48
C ARG A 52 -16.18 1.67 6.02
N GLN A 53 -16.59 0.72 5.18
CA GLN A 53 -16.94 0.96 3.78
C GLN A 53 -18.13 1.93 3.66
N ALA A 54 -19.20 1.71 4.43
CA ALA A 54 -20.37 2.58 4.44
C ALA A 54 -20.04 4.03 4.89
N LEU A 55 -19.13 4.20 5.86
CA LEU A 55 -18.65 5.51 6.27
C LEU A 55 -17.93 6.24 5.13
N ILE A 56 -17.03 5.55 4.42
CA ILE A 56 -16.32 6.10 3.26
C ILE A 56 -17.33 6.54 2.20
N GLU A 57 -18.27 5.67 1.83
CA GLU A 57 -19.26 5.96 0.80
C GLU A 57 -20.17 7.12 1.17
N ARG A 58 -20.61 7.19 2.43
CA ARG A 58 -21.45 8.28 2.94
C ARG A 58 -20.70 9.60 2.90
N TRP A 59 -19.43 9.65 3.32
CA TRP A 59 -18.65 10.88 3.24
C TRP A 59 -18.33 11.28 1.80
N ALA A 60 -17.97 10.33 0.94
CA ALA A 60 -17.69 10.58 -0.48
C ALA A 60 -18.92 11.10 -1.24
N SER A 61 -20.12 10.63 -0.88
CA SER A 61 -21.37 10.97 -1.58
C SER A 61 -22.12 12.17 -0.95
N ALA A 62 -21.73 12.60 0.25
CA ALA A 62 -22.35 13.73 0.93
C ALA A 62 -22.15 15.06 0.20
N ASP A 63 -23.04 16.03 0.45
CA ASP A 63 -22.83 17.40 0.02
C ASP A 63 -21.79 18.13 0.89
N GLN A 64 -21.36 19.30 0.44
CA GLN A 64 -20.33 20.06 1.14
C GLN A 64 -20.83 20.63 2.49
N ASN A 65 -22.12 20.96 2.62
CA ASN A 65 -22.67 21.50 3.87
C ASN A 65 -22.62 20.45 4.99
N PHE A 66 -22.90 19.19 4.65
CA PHE A 66 -22.76 18.04 5.55
C PHE A 66 -21.32 17.95 6.06
N ARG A 67 -20.33 17.89 5.17
CA ARG A 67 -18.91 17.77 5.54
C ARG A 67 -18.42 18.96 6.36
N ASP A 68 -18.81 20.16 5.95
CA ASP A 68 -18.48 21.41 6.64
C ASP A 68 -19.06 21.49 8.05
N SER A 69 -20.20 20.83 8.30
CA SER A 69 -20.80 20.76 9.64
C SER A 69 -19.93 20.01 10.64
N TYR A 70 -19.25 18.94 10.20
CA TYR A 70 -18.27 18.21 11.00
C TYR A 70 -16.95 18.98 11.09
N HIS A 71 -16.48 19.50 9.96
CA HIS A 71 -15.20 20.20 9.88
C HIS A 71 -15.12 21.46 10.76
N ARG A 72 -16.21 22.22 10.88
CA ARG A 72 -16.26 23.43 11.72
C ARG A 72 -16.16 23.14 13.22
N ARG A 73 -16.65 21.98 13.68
CA ARG A 73 -16.63 21.58 15.10
C ARG A 73 -15.45 20.66 15.45
N ALA A 74 -14.79 20.11 14.43
CA ALA A 74 -13.66 19.22 14.62
C ALA A 74 -12.43 19.99 15.14
N PRO A 75 -11.80 19.54 16.25
CA PRO A 75 -10.52 20.07 16.67
C PRO A 75 -9.44 19.67 15.65
N LEU A 76 -8.36 20.45 15.57
CA LEU A 76 -7.17 20.01 14.86
C LEU A 76 -6.58 18.80 15.60
N ARG A 77 -6.08 17.82 14.85
CA ARG A 77 -5.58 16.54 15.37
C ARG A 77 -4.10 16.38 15.07
N ASP A 78 -3.43 15.54 15.85
CA ASP A 78 -2.00 15.25 15.68
C ASP A 78 -1.69 14.52 14.36
N SER A 79 -2.69 13.84 13.78
CA SER A 79 -2.56 13.02 12.57
C SER A 79 -3.87 12.99 11.78
N SER A 80 -3.77 12.94 10.45
CA SER A 80 -4.92 12.70 9.54
C SER A 80 -5.47 11.27 9.62
N LEU A 81 -4.85 10.40 10.42
CA LEU A 81 -5.26 9.04 10.74
C LEU A 81 -5.62 8.88 12.23
N ASP A 82 -5.91 9.96 12.94
CA ASP A 82 -6.26 9.96 14.37
C ASP A 82 -7.69 9.45 14.62
N TYR A 83 -7.87 8.16 14.35
CA TYR A 83 -9.10 7.42 14.62
C TYR A 83 -9.09 6.84 16.04
N PRO A 84 -10.28 6.62 16.64
CA PRO A 84 -10.38 5.91 17.91
C PRO A 84 -9.65 4.55 17.87
N PRO A 85 -8.85 4.17 18.90
CA PRO A 85 -8.08 2.92 18.88
C PRO A 85 -8.92 1.65 18.72
N ASN A 86 -10.18 1.68 19.15
CA ASN A 86 -11.14 0.58 18.98
C ASN A 86 -11.64 0.39 17.54
N LEU A 87 -11.32 1.33 16.64
CA LEU A 87 -11.65 1.31 15.22
C LEU A 87 -10.51 0.69 14.39
N LEU A 88 -9.29 0.70 14.94
CA LEU A 88 -8.13 0.09 14.34
C LEU A 88 -8.12 -1.39 14.71
N PRO A 89 -8.13 -2.32 13.74
CA PRO A 89 -8.18 -3.74 14.04
C PRO A 89 -7.01 -4.16 14.93
N LYS A 90 -7.32 -4.71 16.11
CA LYS A 90 -6.32 -5.14 17.09
C LYS A 90 -5.38 -6.24 16.58
N TYR A 91 -5.80 -6.96 15.52
CA TYR A 91 -5.16 -8.19 15.05
C TYR A 91 -4.78 -8.18 13.57
N LEU A 92 -4.93 -7.09 12.84
CA LEU A 92 -4.43 -7.09 11.46
C LEU A 92 -2.90 -7.15 11.52
N ALA A 93 -2.34 -8.24 10.98
CA ALA A 93 -0.91 -8.41 10.78
C ALA A 93 -0.32 -7.12 10.20
N HIS A 94 0.93 -6.81 10.59
CA HIS A 94 1.68 -5.73 9.98
C HIS A 94 1.60 -5.92 8.47
N GLN A 95 1.11 -4.90 7.77
CA GLN A 95 0.95 -4.99 6.33
C GLN A 95 2.33 -5.13 5.69
N LYS A 96 2.53 -6.28 5.03
CA LYS A 96 3.74 -6.52 4.26
C LYS A 96 3.83 -5.48 3.14
N ARG A 97 5.02 -4.92 3.00
CA ARG A 97 5.36 -4.03 1.88
C ARG A 97 6.03 -4.81 0.74
N PHE A 98 6.46 -6.04 1.01
CA PHE A 98 6.83 -7.01 -0.01
C PHE A 98 5.60 -7.81 -0.44
N ILE A 99 5.19 -7.63 -1.70
CA ILE A 99 3.87 -8.01 -2.21
C ILE A 99 4.02 -8.72 -3.56
N CYS A 100 3.24 -9.77 -3.79
CA CYS A 100 3.09 -10.41 -5.09
C CYS A 100 1.65 -10.21 -5.59
N LEU A 101 1.52 -9.53 -6.71
CA LEU A 101 0.27 -9.28 -7.43
C LEU A 101 0.06 -10.27 -8.58
N ALA A 102 1.14 -10.84 -9.11
CA ALA A 102 1.03 -11.87 -10.14
C ALA A 102 0.30 -13.11 -9.59
N PRO A 103 -0.62 -13.71 -10.35
CA PRO A 103 -1.28 -14.94 -9.93
C PRO A 103 -0.24 -16.06 -9.86
N VAL A 104 -0.06 -16.62 -8.67
CA VAL A 104 0.96 -17.63 -8.38
C VAL A 104 0.29 -18.81 -7.70
N ASP A 105 0.20 -19.92 -8.42
CA ASP A 105 -0.41 -21.15 -7.93
C ASP A 105 0.25 -22.36 -8.57
N ARG A 106 0.36 -23.46 -7.83
CA ARG A 106 1.01 -24.68 -8.34
C ARG A 106 0.21 -25.38 -9.42
N GLU A 107 -1.11 -25.25 -9.39
CA GLU A 107 -2.02 -25.97 -10.29
C GLU A 107 -2.34 -25.13 -11.52
N LYS A 108 -2.83 -23.89 -11.33
CA LYS A 108 -3.32 -23.01 -12.40
C LYS A 108 -2.23 -22.11 -13.00
N HIS A 109 -1.28 -21.65 -12.19
CA HIS A 109 -0.24 -20.71 -12.62
C HIS A 109 1.17 -21.24 -12.36
N SER A 110 1.40 -22.51 -12.69
CA SER A 110 2.62 -23.25 -12.31
C SER A 110 3.92 -22.62 -12.83
N GLU A 111 3.88 -21.96 -14.00
CA GLU A 111 5.03 -21.23 -14.52
C GLU A 111 5.35 -19.96 -13.72
N ASN A 112 4.32 -19.18 -13.35
CA ASN A 112 4.49 -18.05 -12.45
C ASN A 112 5.02 -18.50 -11.08
N TYR A 113 4.50 -19.62 -10.56
CA TYR A 113 4.98 -20.21 -9.32
C TYR A 113 6.49 -20.57 -9.38
N LYS A 114 6.94 -21.21 -10.47
CA LYS A 114 8.36 -21.52 -10.70
C LYS A 114 9.21 -20.25 -10.80
N ARG A 115 8.74 -19.21 -11.49
CA ARG A 115 9.43 -17.92 -11.61
C ARG A 115 9.55 -17.24 -10.25
N LEU A 116 8.47 -17.24 -9.47
CA LEU A 116 8.46 -16.65 -8.14
C LEU A 116 9.48 -17.35 -7.25
N LEU A 117 9.50 -18.69 -7.22
CA LEU A 117 10.49 -19.44 -6.46
C LEU A 117 11.93 -19.08 -6.85
N LYS A 118 12.22 -18.94 -8.15
CA LYS A 118 13.55 -18.52 -8.61
C LYS A 118 13.90 -17.11 -8.12
N VAL A 119 12.97 -16.15 -8.22
CA VAL A 119 13.16 -14.78 -7.70
C VAL A 119 13.44 -14.80 -6.20
N LEU A 120 12.65 -15.56 -5.43
CA LEU A 120 12.81 -15.67 -3.98
C LEU A 120 14.14 -16.33 -3.58
N ILE A 121 14.60 -17.33 -4.33
CA ILE A 121 15.93 -17.94 -4.11
C ILE A 121 17.04 -16.91 -4.39
N LEU A 122 16.94 -16.17 -5.50
CA LEU A 122 17.92 -15.16 -5.89
C LEU A 122 17.97 -13.95 -4.94
N LEU A 123 16.95 -13.75 -4.11
CA LEU A 123 16.97 -12.74 -3.05
C LEU A 123 17.89 -13.14 -1.90
N TYR A 124 18.21 -14.42 -1.69
CA TYR A 124 19.18 -14.79 -0.66
C TYR A 124 20.57 -14.33 -1.10
N ASN A 125 21.16 -13.43 -0.31
CA ASN A 125 22.42 -12.80 -0.64
C ASN A 125 23.56 -13.84 -0.60
N HIS A 126 24.22 -14.03 -1.75
CA HIS A 126 25.41 -14.89 -1.87
C HIS A 126 26.71 -14.07 -1.96
N GLU A 127 26.65 -12.73 -1.98
CA GLU A 127 27.78 -11.83 -2.27
C GLU A 127 28.54 -11.35 -1.01
N ASN A 128 28.65 -12.19 0.01
CA ASN A 128 29.75 -12.13 0.99
C ASN A 128 29.67 -10.96 2.00
N ARG A 129 28.83 -11.08 3.04
CA ARG A 129 29.10 -10.71 4.47
C ARG A 129 27.86 -10.65 5.37
N SER A 130 26.66 -10.48 4.81
CA SER A 130 25.41 -10.64 5.54
C SER A 130 24.61 -11.79 4.91
N LEU A 131 24.34 -12.83 5.69
CA LEU A 131 23.56 -14.01 5.28
C LEU A 131 22.04 -13.72 5.26
N ASP A 132 21.67 -12.47 5.48
CA ASP A 132 20.29 -12.09 5.69
C ASP A 132 19.59 -11.79 4.35
N HIS A 133 18.34 -12.21 4.26
CA HIS A 133 17.45 -11.84 3.16
C HIS A 133 17.32 -10.31 3.12
N PRO A 134 17.22 -9.64 1.96
CA PRO A 134 17.11 -8.19 1.86
C PRO A 134 15.97 -7.61 2.70
N MET A 135 14.91 -8.39 2.90
CA MET A 135 13.75 -8.00 3.72
C MET A 135 13.91 -8.32 5.22
N ALA A 136 15.02 -8.92 5.67
CA ALA A 136 15.24 -9.26 7.07
C ALA A 136 15.19 -8.02 7.99
N HIS A 137 15.50 -6.85 7.44
CA HIS A 137 15.51 -5.57 8.16
C HIS A 137 14.10 -4.98 8.42
N TYR A 138 13.02 -5.62 7.98
CA TYR A 138 11.65 -5.12 8.22
C TYR A 138 11.21 -5.17 9.73
N THR A 139 11.90 -5.92 10.62
CA THR A 139 11.61 -6.12 12.07
C THR A 139 10.18 -6.67 12.37
N ASN A 140 9.74 -7.16 13.54
CA ASN A 140 10.33 -7.96 14.63
C ASN A 140 9.62 -9.34 14.74
N TRP A 141 8.65 -9.68 13.87
CA TRP A 141 7.82 -10.90 14.05
C TRP A 141 7.15 -11.50 12.80
N ASP A 142 7.28 -10.93 11.60
CA ASP A 142 6.68 -11.48 10.38
C ASP A 142 7.76 -12.11 9.49
N PRO A 143 7.55 -13.30 8.88
CA PRO A 143 8.42 -13.80 7.80
C PRO A 143 8.41 -12.84 6.61
N CYS A 144 9.28 -11.84 6.71
CA CYS A 144 9.56 -10.81 5.72
C CYS A 144 10.15 -11.38 4.41
N HIS A 145 10.55 -12.65 4.41
CA HIS A 145 11.14 -13.32 3.25
C HIS A 145 10.10 -13.82 2.23
N ILE A 146 8.82 -13.88 2.62
CA ILE A 146 7.73 -14.33 1.75
C ILE A 146 6.80 -13.14 1.49
N PRO A 147 6.56 -12.78 0.21
CA PRO A 147 5.68 -11.67 -0.10
C PRO A 147 4.24 -11.98 0.31
N ALA A 148 3.46 -10.96 0.65
CA ALA A 148 2.02 -11.10 0.74
C ALA A 148 1.45 -11.36 -0.66
N ILE A 149 0.76 -12.47 -0.83
CA ILE A 149 0.06 -12.81 -2.08
C ILE A 149 -1.33 -12.18 -1.96
N ILE A 150 -1.59 -11.10 -2.70
CA ILE A 150 -2.87 -10.36 -2.63
C ILE A 150 -3.97 -11.07 -3.42
N VAL A 151 -3.59 -11.85 -4.44
CA VAL A 151 -4.52 -12.69 -5.18
C VAL A 151 -4.72 -13.99 -4.39
N ASP A 152 -5.71 -13.99 -3.49
CA ASP A 152 -6.11 -15.23 -2.81
C ASP A 152 -6.68 -16.21 -3.87
N PRO A 153 -6.09 -17.41 -4.04
CA PRO A 153 -6.52 -18.38 -5.04
C PRO A 153 -7.94 -18.92 -4.82
N SER A 154 -8.56 -18.66 -3.66
CA SER A 154 -9.97 -18.98 -3.39
C SER A 154 -10.96 -18.04 -4.10
N PHE A 155 -10.49 -16.88 -4.59
CA PHE A 155 -11.29 -15.95 -5.41
C PHE A 155 -10.90 -16.10 -6.87
N THR A 156 -11.41 -17.17 -7.49
CA THR A 156 -11.07 -17.54 -8.87
C THR A 156 -11.46 -16.51 -9.92
N ASP A 157 -12.40 -15.61 -9.62
CA ASP A 157 -12.90 -14.62 -10.58
C ASP A 157 -12.13 -13.28 -10.53
N THR A 158 -11.42 -12.98 -9.43
CA THR A 158 -10.66 -11.72 -9.29
C THR A 158 -9.18 -11.86 -9.65
N ALA A 159 -8.65 -13.08 -9.66
CA ALA A 159 -7.27 -13.39 -10.03
C ALA A 159 -6.94 -13.06 -11.50
N ASP A 160 -7.93 -13.18 -12.38
CA ASP A 160 -7.81 -12.93 -13.81
C ASP A 160 -8.18 -11.48 -14.20
N ASP A 161 -8.58 -10.63 -13.24
CA ASP A 161 -8.83 -9.22 -13.49
C ASP A 161 -7.48 -8.45 -13.58
N PRO A 162 -7.14 -7.87 -14.75
CA PRO A 162 -5.89 -7.13 -14.94
C PRO A 162 -5.75 -5.93 -13.98
N SER A 163 -6.88 -5.42 -13.47
CA SER A 163 -6.88 -4.30 -12.53
C SER A 163 -6.36 -4.69 -11.15
N PHE A 164 -6.50 -5.95 -10.73
CA PHE A 164 -6.01 -6.44 -9.44
C PHE A 164 -4.52 -6.80 -9.46
N SER A 165 -4.01 -7.16 -10.63
CA SER A 165 -2.60 -7.53 -10.82
C SER A 165 -1.68 -6.33 -11.09
N SER A 166 -2.23 -5.12 -11.27
CA SER A 166 -1.45 -3.91 -11.54
C SER A 166 -1.05 -3.16 -10.28
N TYR A 167 0.24 -2.81 -10.17
CA TYR A 167 0.74 -1.94 -9.10
C TYR A 167 0.05 -0.56 -9.05
N ARG A 168 -0.55 -0.11 -10.15
CA ARG A 168 -1.27 1.18 -10.20
C ARG A 168 -2.49 1.21 -9.31
N ASN A 169 -3.12 0.06 -9.09
CA ASN A 169 -4.28 -0.08 -8.21
C ASN A 169 -3.88 -0.66 -6.84
N LEU A 170 -2.59 -0.76 -6.54
CA LEU A 170 -2.10 -1.41 -5.32
C LEU A 170 -2.75 -0.81 -4.07
N LEU A 171 -2.69 0.52 -3.90
CA LEU A 171 -3.24 1.16 -2.70
C LEU A 171 -4.76 1.02 -2.61
N ILE A 172 -5.45 1.04 -3.75
CA ILE A 172 -6.89 0.85 -3.81
C ILE A 172 -7.23 -0.56 -3.31
N ASN A 173 -6.60 -1.58 -3.87
CA ASN A 173 -6.90 -2.97 -3.55
C ASN A 173 -6.43 -3.34 -2.13
N TYR A 174 -5.30 -2.78 -1.70
CA TYR A 174 -4.65 -3.15 -0.45
C TYR A 174 -5.15 -2.38 0.78
N TYR A 175 -5.60 -1.13 0.59
CA TYR A 175 -6.06 -0.28 1.70
C TYR A 175 -7.50 0.18 1.54
N LEU A 176 -7.90 0.65 0.35
CA LEU A 176 -9.24 1.24 0.17
C LEU A 176 -10.35 0.18 0.15
N HIS A 177 -10.18 -0.89 -0.62
CA HIS A 177 -11.13 -1.98 -0.70
C HIS A 177 -11.40 -2.64 0.67
N PRO A 178 -10.40 -2.99 1.51
CA PRO A 178 -10.66 -3.47 2.87
C PRO A 178 -11.05 -2.36 3.86
N ALA A 179 -11.17 -1.11 3.40
CA ALA A 179 -11.41 0.09 4.19
C ALA A 179 -10.48 0.17 5.41
N ASP A 180 -9.17 0.05 5.17
CA ASP A 180 -8.15 0.06 6.22
C ASP A 180 -7.82 1.48 6.68
N PHE A 181 -8.44 1.89 7.78
CA PHE A 181 -8.26 3.22 8.36
C PHE A 181 -6.87 3.41 8.98
N ARG A 182 -5.99 2.40 8.99
CA ARG A 182 -4.56 2.60 9.33
C ARG A 182 -3.79 3.35 8.25
N ALA A 183 -4.33 3.41 7.03
CA ALA A 183 -3.70 4.10 5.91
C ALA A 183 -4.66 4.96 5.11
N VAL A 184 -5.98 4.74 5.19
CA VAL A 184 -6.98 5.53 4.45
C VAL A 184 -7.45 6.71 5.31
N SER A 185 -7.55 7.88 4.69
CA SER A 185 -8.28 9.04 5.20
C SER A 185 -9.03 9.76 4.08
N MET A 186 -9.87 10.72 4.45
CA MET A 186 -10.64 11.51 3.50
C MET A 186 -10.48 13.00 3.74
N THR A 187 -10.59 13.78 2.68
CA THR A 187 -10.51 15.25 2.74
C THR A 187 -11.88 15.88 2.99
N ARG A 188 -11.89 17.18 3.26
CA ARG A 188 -13.10 18.00 3.35
C ARG A 188 -13.96 17.93 2.09
N ALA A 189 -13.35 17.72 0.93
CA ALA A 189 -14.04 17.59 -0.35
C ALA A 189 -14.62 16.19 -0.61
N GLY A 190 -14.41 15.23 0.30
CA GLY A 190 -14.88 13.86 0.14
C GLY A 190 -14.01 12.99 -0.75
N THR A 191 -12.75 13.36 -0.98
CA THR A 191 -11.78 12.58 -1.75
C THR A 191 -10.87 11.76 -0.84
N ILE A 192 -10.40 10.62 -1.33
CA ILE A 192 -9.50 9.69 -0.63
C ILE A 192 -8.06 10.18 -0.68
N VAL A 193 -7.39 10.02 0.45
CA VAL A 193 -5.94 10.16 0.61
C VAL A 193 -5.40 8.98 1.42
N PHE A 194 -4.12 8.71 1.25
CA PHE A 194 -3.37 7.67 1.95
C PHE A 194 -2.25 8.32 2.78
N PRO A 195 -2.54 8.87 3.97
CA PRO A 195 -1.51 9.47 4.79
C PRO A 195 -0.40 8.47 5.14
N LYS A 196 0.85 8.92 5.14
CA LYS A 196 2.06 8.16 5.50
C LYS A 196 2.51 7.08 4.49
N VAL A 197 1.84 6.89 3.35
CA VAL A 197 2.34 5.95 2.33
C VAL A 197 3.58 6.48 1.60
N ASN A 198 3.75 7.81 1.55
CA ASN A 198 4.94 8.48 1.02
C ASN A 198 6.21 8.21 1.84
N LEU A 199 6.04 7.86 3.11
CA LEU A 199 7.12 7.47 4.01
C LEU A 199 7.49 5.98 3.89
N ARG A 200 6.89 5.25 2.94
CA ARG A 200 7.04 3.80 2.82
C ARG A 200 7.41 3.42 1.39
N GLU A 201 8.40 2.55 1.26
CA GLU A 201 8.68 1.81 0.05
C GLU A 201 7.78 0.57 -0.07
N PHE A 202 7.44 0.20 -1.29
CA PHE A 202 6.75 -1.02 -1.66
C PHE A 202 7.62 -1.79 -2.63
N ILE A 203 7.67 -3.11 -2.43
CA ILE A 203 8.40 -4.04 -3.27
C ILE A 203 7.37 -4.99 -3.84
N VAL A 204 7.11 -4.85 -5.13
CA VAL A 204 5.99 -5.49 -5.81
C VAL A 204 6.51 -6.44 -6.86
N ILE A 205 5.92 -7.63 -6.90
CA ILE A 205 6.07 -8.60 -7.98
C ILE A 205 4.75 -8.66 -8.73
N ASP A 206 4.63 -7.88 -9.80
CA ASP A 206 3.50 -7.97 -10.73
C ASP A 206 3.80 -8.95 -11.87
N GLN A 207 2.88 -9.12 -12.81
CA GLN A 207 3.06 -10.08 -13.90
C GLN A 207 4.24 -9.72 -14.81
N GLU A 208 4.48 -8.44 -15.07
CA GLU A 208 5.55 -7.97 -15.95
C GLU A 208 6.92 -8.17 -15.28
N SER A 209 7.06 -7.71 -14.03
CA SER A 209 8.29 -7.87 -13.26
C SER A 209 8.60 -9.35 -13.01
N LEU A 210 7.59 -10.20 -12.78
CA LEU A 210 7.77 -11.64 -12.61
C LEU A 210 8.28 -12.30 -13.91
N ASN A 211 7.77 -11.88 -15.07
CA ASN A 211 8.23 -12.38 -16.37
C ASN A 211 9.72 -12.07 -16.61
N GLU A 212 10.16 -10.90 -16.16
CA GLU A 212 11.55 -10.45 -16.29
C GLU A 212 12.47 -10.95 -15.17
N GLY A 213 11.92 -11.57 -14.12
CA GLY A 213 12.68 -11.95 -12.93
C GLY A 213 13.18 -10.72 -12.15
N ARG A 214 12.39 -9.65 -12.13
CA ARG A 214 12.67 -8.37 -11.45
C ARG A 214 11.64 -8.08 -10.36
N LEU A 215 11.98 -7.11 -9.53
CA LEU A 215 11.19 -6.59 -8.43
C LEU A 215 10.93 -5.11 -8.67
N ALA A 216 9.67 -4.69 -8.66
CA ALA A 216 9.33 -3.28 -8.75
C ALA A 216 9.48 -2.64 -7.37
N VAL A 217 10.39 -1.69 -7.24
CA VAL A 217 10.56 -0.87 -6.04
C VAL A 217 9.94 0.49 -6.29
N MET A 218 9.02 0.89 -5.41
CA MET A 218 8.25 2.12 -5.61
C MET A 218 7.82 2.76 -4.29
N ASN A 219 7.43 4.01 -4.35
CA ASN A 219 6.65 4.67 -3.30
C ASN A 219 5.56 5.54 -3.93
N PHE A 220 4.63 6.00 -3.10
CA PHE A 220 3.45 6.71 -3.55
C PHE A 220 3.33 8.06 -2.84
N LYS A 221 2.80 9.06 -3.53
CA LYS A 221 2.34 10.30 -2.92
C LYS A 221 1.10 10.04 -2.06
N PHE A 222 0.74 10.98 -1.20
CA PHE A 222 -0.43 10.83 -0.31
C PHE A 222 -1.75 10.68 -1.07
N ASN A 223 -1.85 11.14 -2.33
CA ASN A 223 -3.05 10.93 -3.13
C ASN A 223 -3.10 9.55 -3.82
N GLY A 224 -2.05 8.74 -3.60
CA GLY A 224 -1.89 7.41 -4.15
C GLY A 224 -1.30 7.34 -5.56
N GLN A 225 -0.88 8.48 -6.12
CA GLN A 225 -0.09 8.48 -7.35
C GLN A 225 1.33 7.97 -7.10
N LEU A 226 1.92 7.35 -8.11
CA LEU A 226 3.29 6.87 -8.07
C LEU A 226 4.26 8.04 -7.95
N GLU A 227 5.18 7.99 -6.99
CA GLU A 227 6.21 9.02 -6.82
C GLU A 227 7.53 8.59 -7.44
N ASN A 228 8.12 7.49 -6.95
CA ASN A 228 9.31 6.87 -7.51
C ASN A 228 9.00 5.43 -7.93
N TYR A 229 9.69 4.95 -8.97
CA TYR A 229 9.55 3.60 -9.50
C TYR A 229 10.81 3.14 -10.22
N ALA A 230 11.24 1.91 -9.94
CA ALA A 230 12.26 1.21 -10.72
C ALA A 230 12.07 -0.31 -10.66
N LEU A 231 12.50 -1.00 -11.72
CA LEU A 231 12.60 -2.45 -11.75
C LEU A 231 14.02 -2.88 -11.41
N LEU A 232 14.20 -3.55 -10.27
CA LEU A 232 15.49 -4.03 -9.80
C LEU A 232 15.60 -5.55 -9.98
N ARG A 233 16.82 -6.03 -10.23
CA ARG A 233 17.12 -7.47 -10.12
C ARG A 233 17.19 -7.88 -8.64
N PRO A 234 16.97 -9.17 -8.31
CA PRO A 234 17.08 -9.64 -6.92
C PRO A 234 18.45 -9.42 -6.28
N ILE A 235 19.54 -9.63 -7.05
CA ILE A 235 20.92 -9.57 -6.55
C ILE A 235 21.25 -8.22 -5.85
N PRO A 236 21.04 -7.04 -6.47
CA PRO A 236 21.34 -5.76 -5.82
C PRO A 236 20.38 -5.38 -4.68
N MET A 237 19.32 -6.15 -4.42
CA MET A 237 18.28 -5.77 -3.46
C MET A 237 18.83 -5.66 -2.02
N GLY A 238 19.80 -6.49 -1.63
CA GLY A 238 20.41 -6.42 -0.29
C GLY A 238 21.06 -5.06 -0.03
N LYS A 239 21.80 -4.54 -1.02
CA LYS A 239 22.41 -3.20 -0.93
C LYS A 239 21.36 -2.09 -0.96
N ALA A 240 20.32 -2.23 -1.78
CA ALA A 240 19.21 -1.28 -1.81
C ALA A 240 18.54 -1.13 -0.44
N MET A 241 18.27 -2.25 0.22
CA MET A 241 17.62 -2.28 1.53
C MET A 241 18.55 -1.74 2.63
N LEU A 242 19.86 -1.98 2.54
CA LEU A 242 20.83 -1.39 3.46
C LEU A 242 20.74 0.14 3.47
N HIS A 243 20.76 0.77 2.28
CA HIS A 243 20.68 2.22 2.17
C HIS A 243 19.34 2.78 2.67
N LEU A 244 18.22 2.13 2.33
CA LEU A 244 16.90 2.54 2.81
C LEU A 244 16.77 2.47 4.33
N TYR A 245 17.24 1.38 4.94
CA TYR A 245 16.92 1.04 6.34
C TYR A 245 17.98 1.42 7.35
N LEU A 246 19.27 1.34 6.98
CA LEU A 246 20.35 1.66 7.91
C LEU A 246 20.93 3.06 7.69
N GLU A 247 20.95 3.53 6.44
CA GLU A 247 21.51 4.83 6.10
C GLU A 247 20.45 5.93 5.96
N GLY A 248 19.16 5.56 5.96
CA GLY A 248 18.04 6.49 5.97
C GLY A 248 17.79 7.17 4.62
N TRP A 249 18.29 6.61 3.52
CA TRP A 249 18.05 7.16 2.18
C TRP A 249 16.57 7.04 1.81
N SER A 250 16.06 8.05 1.13
CA SER A 250 14.75 8.00 0.48
C SER A 250 14.74 7.04 -0.71
N VAL A 251 13.56 6.57 -1.11
CA VAL A 251 13.39 5.75 -2.32
C VAL A 251 13.95 6.48 -3.55
N GLY A 252 13.74 7.80 -3.64
CA GLY A 252 14.29 8.62 -4.72
C GLY A 252 15.82 8.58 -4.78
N GLU A 253 16.51 8.72 -3.66
CA GLU A 253 17.99 8.64 -3.58
C GLU A 253 18.51 7.24 -3.95
N VAL A 254 17.85 6.20 -3.45
CA VAL A 254 18.21 4.81 -3.73
C VAL A 254 18.03 4.44 -5.20
N LEU A 255 17.03 5.00 -5.87
CA LEU A 255 16.75 4.69 -7.28
C LEU A 255 17.49 5.62 -8.26
N ASN A 256 17.68 6.89 -7.91
CA ASN A 256 18.19 7.92 -8.83
C ASN A 256 19.54 8.53 -8.43
N GLY A 257 20.08 8.21 -7.26
CA GLY A 257 21.34 8.75 -6.75
C GLY A 257 22.54 8.34 -7.60
N GLU A 258 23.53 9.23 -7.70
CA GLU A 258 24.78 8.96 -8.43
C GLU A 258 25.58 7.80 -7.84
N GLU A 259 25.46 7.61 -6.52
CA GLU A 259 26.06 6.50 -5.76
C GLU A 259 25.32 5.17 -5.95
N SER A 260 24.12 5.21 -6.54
CA SER A 260 23.27 4.05 -6.81
C SER A 260 23.60 3.40 -8.15
N ASN A 261 24.88 3.24 -8.48
CA ASN A 261 25.36 2.63 -9.74
C ASN A 261 24.85 1.18 -9.98
N TRP A 262 24.38 0.53 -8.92
CA TRP A 262 23.73 -0.78 -8.91
C TRP A 262 22.21 -0.69 -9.20
N ALA A 263 21.57 0.45 -8.91
CA ALA A 263 20.19 0.77 -9.32
C ALA A 263 20.13 1.48 -10.68
N ALA A 264 21.19 2.19 -11.08
CA ALA A 264 21.18 3.10 -12.21
C ALA A 264 21.63 2.47 -13.55
N ARG A 265 20.72 2.56 -14.53
CA ARG A 265 20.88 2.63 -16.00
C ARG A 265 21.51 1.48 -16.80
N ARG A 266 22.44 0.67 -16.29
CA ARG A 266 23.01 -0.46 -17.07
C ARG A 266 22.24 -1.76 -16.91
N TRP A 267 21.63 -1.98 -15.75
CA TRP A 267 20.98 -3.25 -15.41
C TRP A 267 19.45 -3.18 -15.45
N ASN A 268 18.88 -1.97 -15.46
CA ASN A 268 17.45 -1.70 -15.22
C ASN A 268 16.76 -0.93 -16.37
N LYS A 269 17.24 -1.09 -17.61
CA LYS A 269 16.44 -0.67 -18.77
C LYS A 269 15.32 -1.71 -19.03
N PRO A 270 14.15 -1.25 -19.54
CA PRO A 270 13.18 -2.16 -20.15
C PRO A 270 13.85 -2.98 -21.26
#